data_AF-B5VK38-F1
#
_entry.id   AF-B5VK38-F1
#
_cell.length_a   1.000
_cell.length_b   1.000
_cell.length_c   1.000
_cell.angle_alpha   90.00
_cell.angle_beta   90.00
_cell.angle_gamma   90.00
#
_symmetry.space_group_name_H-M   'P 1'
#
loop_
_entity.id
_entity.type
_entity.pdbx_description
1 polymer ?
#
loop_
_entity_poly.entity_id
_entity_poly.type
_entity_poly.pdbx_seq_one_letter_code
_entity_poly.pdbx_strand_id
1 'polypeptide(L)'
;TRSTIYSEILQSKTRFITKNYIQPFHELQELLTKMGDFPKNKEIEISQLIETSLRRKVSGLHDICPDLMLLLKIKSISSQGIVTGDELLFHHFLVSESFQNLGLNEIWNIVNLVQMTCFNDLCKEKFDAKVLERKGVVAGYLSQNEEFKDEFNTECINSTTWWNILERIDHKLFMWIMDIIVVNNSQSYKNSPINEDEFVNKDWEYYRSKKVVINYKILISFALNVLLNYHFGFTDLRSLCNVNDQRFCIPVFINDEFVDADTVNAVFIKKWAHYYKKF
;
A
#
# COMPACT_ATOMS: atom_id res chain seq x y z
N THR A 1 1.81 17.83 8.80
CA THR A 1 2.09 17.17 7.50
C THR A 1 1.34 15.84 7.46
N ARG A 2 1.24 15.17 6.30
CA ARG A 2 0.58 13.85 6.20
C ARG A 2 1.15 12.83 7.18
N SER A 3 2.48 12.76 7.31
CA SER A 3 3.17 11.90 8.29
C SER A 3 2.60 12.04 9.70
N THR A 4 2.46 13.27 10.21
CA THR A 4 1.91 13.50 11.56
C THR A 4 0.49 12.99 11.70
N ILE A 5 -0.36 13.22 10.68
CA ILE A 5 -1.75 12.78 10.68
C ILE A 5 -1.82 11.25 10.66
N TYR A 6 -1.07 10.60 9.77
CA TYR A 6 -1.04 9.14 9.67
C TYR A 6 -0.57 8.52 11.00
N SER A 7 0.50 9.06 11.56
CA SER A 7 1.03 8.62 12.86
C SER A 7 -0.04 8.78 13.96
N GLU A 8 -0.68 9.94 14.06
CA GLU A 8 -1.67 10.17 15.11
C GLU A 8 -2.91 9.27 14.97
N ILE A 9 -3.43 9.06 13.76
CA ILE A 9 -4.67 8.27 13.61
C ILE A 9 -4.44 6.75 13.66
N LEU A 10 -3.22 6.28 13.37
CA LEU A 10 -2.88 4.85 13.37
C LEU A 10 -2.20 4.36 14.66
N GLN A 11 -1.62 5.25 15.47
CA GLN A 11 -0.93 4.87 16.71
C GLN A 11 -1.02 5.90 17.85
N SER A 12 -1.84 6.95 17.70
CA SER A 12 -1.99 8.06 18.64
C SER A 12 -0.72 8.89 18.83
N LYS A 13 -0.82 9.96 19.63
CA LYS A 13 0.34 10.79 20.01
C LYS A 13 1.38 10.03 20.83
N THR A 14 1.01 8.92 21.47
CA THR A 14 1.97 8.10 22.24
C THR A 14 2.96 7.36 21.34
N ARG A 15 2.61 7.16 20.06
CA ARG A 15 3.41 6.40 19.07
C ARG A 15 3.74 4.99 19.55
N PHE A 16 2.77 4.34 20.21
CA PHE A 16 2.98 3.05 20.88
C PHE A 16 3.45 1.96 19.91
N ILE A 17 2.91 1.92 18.68
CA ILE A 17 3.26 0.90 17.68
C ILE A 17 4.71 1.07 17.23
N THR A 18 5.10 2.29 16.85
CA THR A 18 6.48 2.59 16.43
C THR A 18 7.49 2.27 17.54
N LYS A 19 7.17 2.58 18.80
CA LYS A 19 8.10 2.36 19.93
C LYS A 19 8.31 0.88 20.27
N ASN A 20 7.27 0.06 20.15
CA ASN A 20 7.27 -1.30 20.71
C ASN A 20 7.31 -2.41 19.65
N TYR A 21 6.85 -2.14 18.44
CA TYR A 21 6.63 -3.18 17.42
C TYR A 21 7.34 -2.93 16.09
N ILE A 22 7.85 -1.72 15.85
CA ILE A 22 8.65 -1.42 14.66
C ILE A 22 10.13 -1.44 15.05
N GLN A 23 10.94 -2.23 14.34
CA GLN A 23 12.38 -2.26 14.54
C GLN A 23 12.98 -0.86 14.26
N PRO A 24 13.78 -0.29 15.16
CA PRO A 24 14.34 1.04 14.96
C PRO A 24 15.27 1.10 13.74
N PHE A 25 15.10 2.14 12.90
CA PHE A 25 15.88 2.32 11.67
C PHE A 25 17.40 2.33 11.93
N HIS A 26 17.83 3.03 12.99
CA HIS A 26 19.25 3.20 13.32
C HIS A 26 19.93 1.87 13.66
N GLU A 27 19.26 0.96 14.38
CA GLU A 27 19.79 -0.36 14.72
C GLU A 27 20.02 -1.20 13.46
N LEU A 28 19.08 -1.15 12.51
CA LEU A 28 19.21 -1.86 11.23
C LEU A 28 20.26 -1.22 10.32
N GLN A 29 20.40 0.10 10.35
CA GLN A 29 21.45 0.80 9.60
C GLN A 29 22.85 0.45 10.15
N GLU A 30 23.00 0.36 11.48
CA GLU A 30 24.23 -0.13 12.09
C GLU A 30 24.51 -1.58 11.72
N LEU A 31 23.49 -2.44 11.73
CA LEU A 31 23.61 -3.84 11.33
C LEU A 31 24.08 -3.96 9.87
N LEU A 32 23.47 -3.20 8.96
CA LEU A 32 23.85 -3.13 7.56
C LEU A 32 25.31 -2.68 7.40
N THR A 33 25.75 -1.71 8.20
CA THR A 33 27.14 -1.23 8.19
C THR A 33 28.10 -2.30 8.71
N LYS A 34 27.74 -3.01 9.79
CA LYS A 34 28.55 -4.10 10.39
C LYS A 34 28.68 -5.31 9.47
N MET A 35 27.71 -5.54 8.58
CA MET A 35 27.82 -6.58 7.55
C MET A 35 28.96 -6.33 6.56
N GLY A 36 29.40 -5.07 6.39
CA GLY A 36 30.39 -4.68 5.39
C GLY A 36 29.80 -4.72 3.98
N ASP A 37 29.79 -5.91 3.37
CA ASP A 37 29.24 -6.12 2.03
C ASP A 37 27.81 -6.65 2.10
N PHE A 38 26.88 -5.90 1.50
CA PHE A 38 25.51 -6.40 1.33
C PHE A 38 25.49 -7.55 0.31
N PRO A 39 24.75 -8.65 0.56
CA PRO A 39 24.74 -9.80 -0.34
C PRO A 39 24.31 -9.42 -1.76
N LYS A 40 25.21 -9.60 -2.74
CA LYS A 40 24.97 -9.20 -4.15
C LYS A 40 23.70 -9.79 -4.76
N ASN A 41 23.37 -11.03 -4.43
CA ASN A 41 22.13 -11.65 -4.92
C ASN A 41 20.89 -10.91 -4.42
N LYS A 42 20.88 -10.47 -3.15
CA LYS A 42 19.80 -9.65 -2.59
C LYS A 42 19.76 -8.25 -3.22
N GLU A 43 20.91 -7.68 -3.53
CA GLU A 43 20.98 -6.40 -4.23
C GLU A 43 20.39 -6.48 -5.65
N ILE A 44 20.65 -7.58 -6.36
CA ILE A 44 20.07 -7.87 -7.67
C ILE A 44 18.55 -8.04 -7.55
N GLU A 45 18.06 -8.81 -6.57
CA GLU A 45 16.62 -8.97 -6.31
C GLU A 45 15.93 -7.62 -6.05
N ILE A 46 16.51 -6.75 -5.21
CA ILE A 46 15.97 -5.41 -4.92
C ILE A 46 16.02 -4.52 -6.17
N SER A 47 17.11 -4.59 -6.94
CA SER A 47 17.25 -3.81 -8.18
C SER A 47 16.19 -4.23 -9.20
N GLN A 48 15.93 -5.53 -9.32
CA GLN A 48 14.87 -6.06 -10.17
C GLN A 48 13.49 -5.62 -9.68
N LEU A 49 13.23 -5.63 -8.37
CA LEU A 49 11.98 -5.14 -7.79
C LEU A 49 11.70 -3.67 -8.13
N ILE A 50 12.71 -2.80 -7.99
CA ILE A 50 12.62 -1.37 -8.37
C ILE A 50 12.41 -1.24 -9.89
N GLU A 51 13.13 -2.03 -10.68
CA GLU A 51 13.03 -2.01 -12.14
C GLU A 51 11.63 -2.41 -12.61
N THR A 52 11.09 -3.52 -12.10
CA THR A 52 9.81 -4.07 -12.56
C THR A 52 8.62 -3.29 -12.04
N SER A 53 8.62 -2.87 -10.79
CA SER A 53 7.43 -2.31 -10.13
C SER A 53 7.36 -0.79 -10.22
N LEU A 54 8.50 -0.13 -10.50
CA LEU A 54 8.59 1.33 -10.59
C LEU A 54 9.10 1.80 -11.95
N ARG A 55 10.36 1.49 -12.31
CA ARG A 55 11.02 2.08 -13.49
C ARG A 55 10.27 1.78 -14.79
N ARG A 56 9.79 0.55 -14.97
CA ARG A 56 9.03 0.13 -16.16
C ARG A 56 7.55 0.52 -16.12
N LYS A 57 7.13 1.28 -15.13
CA LYS A 57 5.74 1.66 -14.87
C LYS A 57 5.58 3.19 -14.84
N VAL A 58 4.39 3.66 -14.47
CA VAL A 58 4.05 5.09 -14.41
C VAL A 58 4.99 5.83 -13.47
N SER A 59 5.35 5.23 -12.33
CA SER A 59 6.28 5.83 -11.36
C SER A 59 7.68 6.06 -11.92
N GLY A 60 8.10 5.30 -12.94
CA GLY A 60 9.37 5.48 -13.64
C GLY A 60 9.42 6.73 -14.53
N LEU A 61 8.30 7.44 -14.71
CA LEU A 61 8.26 8.75 -15.34
C LEU A 61 8.78 9.86 -14.41
N HIS A 62 8.96 9.54 -13.13
CA HIS A 62 9.57 10.42 -12.12
C HIS A 62 10.94 9.89 -11.70
N ASP A 63 11.77 10.79 -11.15
CA ASP A 63 13.08 10.39 -10.62
C ASP A 63 12.91 9.47 -9.41
N ILE A 64 13.57 8.31 -9.47
CA ILE A 64 13.62 7.38 -8.35
C ILE A 64 14.71 7.81 -7.38
N CYS A 65 14.30 8.23 -6.19
CA CYS A 65 15.20 8.63 -5.11
C CYS A 65 16.24 7.54 -4.80
N PRO A 66 17.54 7.86 -4.75
CA PRO A 66 18.60 6.90 -4.44
C PRO A 66 18.43 6.20 -3.08
N ASP A 67 17.84 6.90 -2.11
CA ASP A 67 17.60 6.36 -0.76
C ASP A 67 16.59 5.20 -0.74
N LEU A 68 15.82 4.99 -1.82
CA LEU A 68 14.93 3.84 -1.96
C LEU A 68 15.71 2.52 -1.86
N MET A 69 16.87 2.45 -2.53
CA MET A 69 17.72 1.26 -2.48
C MET A 69 18.19 0.99 -1.05
N LEU A 70 18.57 2.03 -0.32
CA LEU A 70 18.99 1.91 1.08
C LEU A 70 17.84 1.41 1.96
N LEU A 71 16.65 2.00 1.85
CA LEU A 71 15.48 1.61 2.64
C LEU A 71 15.06 0.16 2.36
N LEU A 72 15.10 -0.29 1.11
CA LEU A 72 14.79 -1.67 0.75
C LEU A 72 15.88 -2.65 1.22
N LYS A 73 17.17 -2.29 1.17
CA LYS A 73 18.25 -3.09 1.78
C LYS A 73 18.03 -3.25 3.28
N ILE A 74 17.73 -2.16 3.98
CA ILE A 74 17.40 -2.16 5.41
C ILE A 74 16.17 -3.02 5.69
N LYS A 75 15.11 -2.90 4.87
CA LYS A 75 13.91 -3.72 4.98
C LYS A 75 14.20 -5.21 4.79
N SER A 76 15.08 -5.57 3.86
CA SER A 76 15.43 -6.97 3.57
C SER A 76 16.14 -7.69 4.71
N ILE A 77 16.87 -6.96 5.57
CA ILE A 77 17.55 -7.50 6.75
C ILE A 77 16.74 -7.33 8.05
N SER A 78 15.61 -6.64 7.98
CA SER A 78 14.69 -6.53 9.11
C SER A 78 14.01 -7.88 9.38
N SER A 79 13.44 -8.04 10.58
CA SER A 79 12.72 -9.27 10.94
C SER A 79 11.51 -9.57 10.06
N GLN A 80 10.95 -8.55 9.39
CA GLN A 80 9.80 -8.70 8.49
C GLN A 80 10.20 -9.03 7.05
N GLY A 81 11.46 -8.76 6.67
CA GLY A 81 11.86 -8.74 5.27
C GLY A 81 11.10 -7.70 4.44
N ILE A 82 11.29 -7.75 3.11
CA ILE A 82 10.51 -6.96 2.15
C ILE A 82 9.18 -7.67 1.93
N VAL A 83 8.08 -6.94 2.06
CA VAL A 83 6.73 -7.40 1.73
C VAL A 83 6.19 -6.62 0.53
N THR A 84 5.21 -7.20 -0.18
CA THR A 84 4.60 -6.57 -1.35
C THR A 84 4.09 -5.16 -1.04
N GLY A 85 4.43 -4.21 -1.93
CA GLY A 85 4.04 -2.81 -1.79
C GLY A 85 5.04 -1.93 -1.04
N ASP A 86 6.06 -2.51 -0.38
CA ASP A 86 7.09 -1.72 0.30
C ASP A 86 7.83 -0.79 -0.66
N GLU A 87 8.20 -1.28 -1.84
CA GLU A 87 8.87 -0.49 -2.88
C GLU A 87 8.04 0.71 -3.34
N LEU A 88 6.72 0.52 -3.50
CA LEU A 88 5.79 1.59 -3.85
C LEU A 88 5.65 2.59 -2.69
N LEU A 89 5.37 2.11 -1.48
CA LEU A 89 5.20 2.96 -0.30
C LEU A 89 6.46 3.80 -0.02
N PHE A 90 7.65 3.17 -0.03
CA PHE A 90 8.90 3.89 0.14
C PHE A 90 9.12 4.90 -0.98
N HIS A 91 8.94 4.51 -2.25
CA HIS A 91 9.14 5.41 -3.38
C HIS A 91 8.24 6.64 -3.28
N HIS A 92 6.93 6.43 -3.15
CA HIS A 92 5.97 7.53 -3.11
C HIS A 92 6.17 8.41 -1.88
N PHE A 93 6.55 7.86 -0.71
CA PHE A 93 6.80 8.69 0.45
C PHE A 93 8.14 9.44 0.37
N LEU A 94 9.17 8.89 -0.28
CA LEU A 94 10.43 9.60 -0.51
C LEU A 94 10.26 10.83 -1.42
N VAL A 95 9.45 10.70 -2.47
CA VAL A 95 9.26 11.79 -3.45
C VAL A 95 8.12 12.74 -3.09
N SER A 96 7.31 12.42 -2.07
CA SER A 96 6.23 13.31 -1.64
C SER A 96 6.74 14.49 -0.82
N GLU A 97 6.37 15.70 -1.22
CA GLU A 97 6.66 16.94 -0.46
C GLU A 97 6.19 16.89 0.99
N SER A 98 5.15 16.08 1.27
CA SER A 98 4.62 15.88 2.63
C SER A 98 5.59 15.16 3.58
N PHE A 99 6.66 14.57 3.05
CA PHE A 99 7.60 13.68 3.75
C PHE A 99 9.08 14.00 3.48
N GLN A 100 9.43 14.70 2.39
CA GLN A 100 10.81 14.97 1.95
C GLN A 100 11.74 15.56 3.02
N ASN A 101 11.23 16.31 4.01
CA ASN A 101 12.04 16.95 5.05
C ASN A 101 12.07 16.20 6.39
N LEU A 102 11.50 15.00 6.47
CA LEU A 102 11.40 14.25 7.72
C LEU A 102 12.59 13.31 7.98
N GLY A 103 13.38 13.03 6.94
CA GLY A 103 14.49 12.07 6.98
C GLY A 103 14.04 10.61 6.88
N LEU A 104 15.01 9.72 6.61
CA LEU A 104 14.76 8.29 6.32
C LEU A 104 14.13 7.53 7.49
N ASN A 105 14.46 7.90 8.74
CA ASN A 105 13.88 7.26 9.92
C ASN A 105 12.36 7.45 10.00
N GLU A 106 11.84 8.63 9.65
CA GLU A 106 10.40 8.87 9.71
C GLU A 106 9.68 8.19 8.55
N ILE A 107 10.30 8.14 7.36
CA ILE A 107 9.79 7.37 6.21
C ILE A 107 9.75 5.87 6.57
N TRP A 108 10.81 5.35 7.17
CA TRP A 108 10.86 3.99 7.70
C TRP A 108 9.69 3.72 8.66
N ASN A 109 9.53 4.57 9.66
CA ASN A 109 8.49 4.40 10.68
C ASN A 109 7.08 4.44 10.07
N ILE A 110 6.81 5.37 9.15
CA ILE A 110 5.47 5.52 8.60
C ILE A 110 5.13 4.41 7.59
N VAL A 111 6.07 3.96 6.76
CA VAL A 111 5.84 2.82 5.85
C VAL A 111 5.55 1.55 6.65
N ASN A 112 6.37 1.25 7.67
CA ASN A 112 6.14 0.09 8.52
C ASN A 112 4.83 0.20 9.31
N LEU A 113 4.48 1.39 9.81
CA LEU A 113 3.21 1.62 10.48
C LEU A 113 2.02 1.35 9.54
N VAL A 114 2.08 1.86 8.31
CA VAL A 114 1.03 1.63 7.29
C VAL A 114 0.94 0.15 6.94
N GLN A 115 2.05 -0.54 6.69
CA GLN A 115 2.05 -1.98 6.42
C GLN A 115 1.43 -2.77 7.59
N MET A 116 1.84 -2.49 8.82
CA MET A 116 1.36 -3.22 10.00
C MET A 116 -0.11 -2.91 10.34
N THR A 117 -0.62 -1.72 10.04
CA THR A 117 -1.98 -1.35 10.43
C THR A 117 -3.00 -1.53 9.30
N CYS A 118 -2.65 -1.09 8.08
CA CYS A 118 -3.57 -1.04 6.94
C CYS A 118 -3.45 -2.26 6.02
N PHE A 119 -2.27 -2.89 5.93
CA PHE A 119 -1.98 -4.00 5.01
C PHE A 119 -1.41 -5.23 5.71
N ASN A 120 -1.76 -5.44 6.98
CA ASN A 120 -1.30 -6.64 7.71
C ASN A 120 -1.96 -7.91 7.21
N ASP A 121 -1.42 -9.04 7.65
CA ASP A 121 -1.84 -10.37 7.18
C ASP A 121 -3.32 -10.67 7.46
N LEU A 122 -3.88 -10.19 8.58
CA LEU A 122 -5.31 -10.34 8.84
C LEU A 122 -6.18 -9.54 7.86
N CYS A 123 -5.70 -8.39 7.39
CA CYS A 123 -6.38 -7.64 6.32
C CYS A 123 -6.32 -8.38 5.00
N LYS A 124 -5.15 -8.95 4.65
CA LYS A 124 -4.95 -9.76 3.44
C LYS A 124 -5.83 -11.00 3.43
N GLU A 125 -5.82 -11.77 4.52
CA GLU A 125 -6.68 -12.95 4.70
C GLU A 125 -8.16 -12.62 4.54
N LYS A 126 -8.63 -11.52 5.15
CA LYS A 126 -10.02 -11.08 5.01
C LYS A 126 -10.33 -10.60 3.59
N PHE A 127 -9.41 -9.92 2.92
CA PHE A 127 -9.56 -9.55 1.52
C PHE A 127 -9.74 -10.80 0.67
N ASP A 128 -8.80 -11.74 0.74
CA ASP A 128 -8.77 -12.96 -0.09
C ASP A 128 -10.01 -13.83 0.14
N ALA A 129 -10.44 -13.97 1.41
CA ALA A 129 -11.63 -14.73 1.75
C ALA A 129 -12.94 -14.07 1.28
N LYS A 130 -13.01 -12.74 1.22
CA LYS A 130 -14.26 -12.01 0.98
C LYS A 130 -14.43 -11.49 -0.44
N VAL A 131 -13.34 -11.29 -1.18
CA VAL A 131 -13.40 -10.72 -2.54
C VAL A 131 -14.10 -11.65 -3.54
N LEU A 132 -14.00 -12.97 -3.34
CA LEU A 132 -14.64 -13.99 -4.19
C LEU A 132 -15.87 -14.66 -3.53
N GLU A 133 -16.40 -14.09 -2.45
CA GLU A 133 -17.56 -14.64 -1.76
C GLU A 133 -18.77 -14.67 -2.71
N ARG A 134 -19.34 -15.86 -2.97
CA ARG A 134 -20.41 -16.07 -3.99
C ARG A 134 -21.64 -15.18 -3.81
N LYS A 135 -21.97 -14.81 -2.58
CA LYS A 135 -23.09 -13.92 -2.22
C LYS A 135 -22.62 -12.51 -1.81
N GLY A 136 -21.34 -12.22 -2.00
CA GLY A 136 -20.73 -10.94 -1.69
C GLY A 136 -21.03 -9.89 -2.76
N VAL A 137 -20.73 -8.63 -2.41
CA VAL A 137 -20.95 -7.47 -3.29
C VAL A 137 -20.24 -7.65 -4.63
N VAL A 138 -18.97 -8.07 -4.61
CA VAL A 138 -18.16 -8.25 -5.83
C VAL A 138 -18.78 -9.27 -6.78
N ALA A 139 -19.21 -10.43 -6.26
CA ALA A 139 -19.88 -11.45 -7.06
C ALA A 139 -21.15 -10.90 -7.73
N GLY A 140 -21.90 -10.02 -7.05
CA GLY A 140 -23.07 -9.36 -7.61
C GLY A 140 -22.78 -8.50 -8.85
N TYR A 141 -21.56 -8.00 -9.01
CA TYR A 141 -21.14 -7.23 -10.19
C TYR A 141 -20.41 -8.09 -11.24
N LEU A 142 -19.52 -8.99 -10.80
CA LEU A 142 -18.59 -9.67 -11.71
C LEU A 142 -19.08 -11.05 -12.17
N SER A 143 -19.78 -11.81 -11.32
CA SER A 143 -20.08 -13.22 -11.60
C SER A 143 -21.05 -13.46 -12.75
N GLN A 144 -21.85 -12.45 -13.12
CA GLN A 144 -22.84 -12.53 -14.19
C GLN A 144 -22.36 -11.86 -15.48
N ASN A 145 -21.16 -11.26 -15.48
CA ASN A 145 -20.59 -10.63 -16.66
C ASN A 145 -19.51 -11.54 -17.24
N GLU A 146 -19.74 -12.04 -18.44
CA GLU A 146 -18.85 -12.93 -19.20
C GLU A 146 -17.44 -12.33 -19.40
N GLU A 147 -17.31 -11.00 -19.42
CA GLU A 147 -16.01 -10.32 -19.53
C GLU A 147 -15.08 -10.62 -18.34
N PHE A 148 -15.63 -10.94 -17.17
CA PHE A 148 -14.87 -11.20 -15.94
C PHE A 148 -14.78 -12.68 -15.57
N LYS A 149 -15.23 -13.61 -16.43
CA LYS A 149 -15.25 -15.05 -16.10
C LYS A 149 -13.85 -15.61 -15.77
N ASP A 150 -12.83 -15.11 -16.48
CA ASP A 150 -11.43 -15.53 -16.31
C ASP A 150 -10.70 -14.66 -15.26
N GLU A 151 -11.32 -13.57 -14.82
CA GLU A 151 -10.82 -12.66 -13.78
C GLU A 151 -11.32 -13.05 -12.37
N PHE A 152 -12.55 -13.56 -12.24
CA PHE A 152 -13.19 -13.81 -10.94
C PHE A 152 -12.73 -15.12 -10.27
N ASN A 153 -11.44 -15.23 -9.97
CA ASN A 153 -10.80 -16.37 -9.29
C ASN A 153 -9.63 -15.93 -8.39
N THR A 154 -9.12 -16.86 -7.57
CA THR A 154 -8.07 -16.59 -6.56
C THR A 154 -6.70 -16.29 -7.17
N GLU A 155 -6.43 -16.70 -8.41
CA GLU A 155 -5.16 -16.41 -9.08
C GLU A 155 -5.11 -14.97 -9.58
N CYS A 156 -6.26 -14.41 -9.98
CA CYS A 156 -6.37 -13.08 -10.55
C CYS A 156 -6.69 -12.01 -9.52
N ILE A 157 -7.68 -12.23 -8.64
CA ILE A 157 -8.06 -11.25 -7.61
C ILE A 157 -7.66 -11.75 -6.22
N ASN A 158 -6.57 -11.21 -5.71
CA ASN A 158 -6.08 -11.44 -4.34
C ASN A 158 -5.33 -10.22 -3.81
N SER A 159 -4.95 -10.28 -2.54
CA SER A 159 -4.30 -9.20 -1.81
C SER A 159 -2.94 -8.82 -2.40
N THR A 160 -2.26 -9.75 -3.08
CA THR A 160 -1.00 -9.48 -3.79
C THR A 160 -1.26 -8.78 -5.12
N THR A 161 -2.16 -9.27 -5.96
CA THR A 161 -2.47 -8.66 -7.27
C THR A 161 -3.16 -7.30 -7.14
N TRP A 162 -3.73 -6.98 -5.97
CA TRP A 162 -4.19 -5.63 -5.64
C TRP A 162 -3.08 -4.57 -5.82
N TRP A 163 -1.83 -4.91 -5.48
CA TRP A 163 -0.70 -3.98 -5.64
C TRP A 163 -0.32 -3.75 -7.10
N ASN A 164 -0.61 -4.69 -8.01
CA ASN A 164 -0.42 -4.48 -9.45
C ASN A 164 -1.23 -3.28 -9.96
N ILE A 165 -2.36 -2.98 -9.31
CA ILE A 165 -3.14 -1.78 -9.61
C ILE A 165 -2.35 -0.52 -9.23
N LEU A 166 -1.74 -0.49 -8.05
CA LEU A 166 -0.99 0.67 -7.56
C LEU A 166 0.29 0.93 -8.35
N GLU A 167 0.92 -0.08 -8.95
CA GLU A 167 2.01 0.10 -9.91
C GLU A 167 1.60 0.95 -11.13
N ARG A 168 0.30 1.03 -11.43
CA ARG A 168 -0.27 1.77 -12.56
C ARG A 168 -0.89 3.10 -12.19
N ILE A 169 -0.66 3.58 -10.98
CA ILE A 169 -1.25 4.83 -10.49
C ILE A 169 -0.15 5.89 -10.37
N ASP A 170 -0.43 7.11 -10.83
CA ASP A 170 0.49 8.22 -10.68
C ASP A 170 0.67 8.62 -9.20
N HIS A 171 1.74 9.35 -8.92
CA HIS A 171 2.08 9.75 -7.56
C HIS A 171 0.95 10.50 -6.83
N LYS A 172 0.24 11.41 -7.51
CA LYS A 172 -0.76 12.27 -6.86
C LYS A 172 -1.96 11.44 -6.42
N LEU A 173 -2.47 10.58 -7.31
CA LEU A 173 -3.58 9.69 -6.97
C LEU A 173 -3.16 8.62 -5.95
N PHE A 174 -1.93 8.09 -6.03
CA PHE A 174 -1.38 7.17 -5.03
C PHE A 174 -1.47 7.77 -3.62
N MET A 175 -1.05 9.04 -3.46
CA MET A 175 -1.12 9.71 -2.17
C MET A 175 -2.56 9.88 -1.68
N TRP A 176 -3.51 10.19 -2.56
CA TRP A 176 -4.94 10.26 -2.19
C TRP A 176 -5.51 8.91 -1.77
N ILE A 177 -5.13 7.84 -2.47
CA ILE A 177 -5.53 6.47 -2.11
C ILE A 177 -4.99 6.12 -0.72
N MET A 178 -3.73 6.45 -0.46
CA MET A 178 -3.14 6.25 0.86
C MET A 178 -3.85 7.06 1.94
N ASP A 179 -4.18 8.34 1.68
CA ASP A 179 -4.91 9.19 2.63
C ASP A 179 -6.24 8.51 3.02
N ILE A 180 -6.97 7.98 2.03
CA ILE A 180 -8.27 7.32 2.24
C ILE A 180 -8.12 5.99 2.99
N ILE A 181 -7.16 5.14 2.61
CA ILE A 181 -6.93 3.85 3.28
C ILE A 181 -6.55 4.09 4.76
N VAL A 182 -5.65 5.02 5.02
CA VAL A 182 -5.18 5.33 6.38
C VAL A 182 -6.32 5.89 7.24
N VAL A 183 -7.12 6.82 6.71
CA VAL A 183 -8.31 7.35 7.43
C VAL A 183 -9.34 6.25 7.72
N ASN A 184 -9.59 5.35 6.77
CA ASN A 184 -10.52 4.23 6.94
C ASN A 184 -10.03 3.14 7.90
N ASN A 185 -8.74 3.12 8.24
CA ASN A 185 -8.15 2.26 9.29
C ASN A 185 -7.82 3.04 10.57
N SER A 186 -8.34 4.27 10.72
CA SER A 186 -8.13 5.08 11.91
C SER A 186 -8.68 4.41 13.17
N GLN A 187 -7.96 4.61 14.28
CA GLN A 187 -8.30 4.06 15.58
C GLN A 187 -8.85 5.16 16.48
N SER A 188 -9.97 4.88 17.16
CA SER A 188 -10.66 5.85 18.01
C SER A 188 -10.00 5.97 19.40
N TYR A 189 -8.81 6.57 19.47
CA TYR A 189 -8.05 6.72 20.73
C TYR A 189 -8.70 7.64 21.76
N LYS A 190 -9.62 8.53 21.35
CA LYS A 190 -10.40 9.35 22.29
C LYS A 190 -11.35 8.50 23.13
N ASN A 191 -11.98 7.50 22.52
CA ASN A 191 -12.96 6.63 23.18
C ASN A 191 -12.31 5.35 23.75
N SER A 192 -11.17 4.93 23.20
CA SER A 192 -10.39 3.79 23.67
C SER A 192 -8.91 4.15 23.72
N PRO A 193 -8.47 4.91 24.73
CA PRO A 193 -7.07 5.27 24.87
C PRO A 193 -6.19 4.03 25.01
N ILE A 194 -4.90 4.20 24.71
CA ILE A 194 -3.90 3.14 24.91
C ILE A 194 -3.50 3.17 26.39
N ASN A 195 -3.79 2.09 27.11
CA ASN A 195 -3.24 1.87 28.45
C ASN A 195 -1.92 1.11 28.28
N GLU A 196 -0.78 1.81 28.36
CA GLU A 196 0.52 1.21 28.07
C GLU A 196 0.80 0.00 28.96
N ASP A 197 0.43 0.06 30.24
CA ASP A 197 0.62 -1.02 31.23
C ASP A 197 -0.09 -2.33 30.84
N GLU A 198 -1.23 -2.25 30.13
CA GLU A 198 -1.95 -3.44 29.63
C GLU A 198 -1.16 -4.19 28.55
N PHE A 199 -0.38 -3.43 27.77
CA PHE A 199 0.32 -3.93 26.59
C PHE A 199 1.83 -4.12 26.82
N VAL A 200 2.34 -3.82 28.02
CA VAL A 200 3.71 -4.14 28.40
C VAL A 200 3.98 -5.64 28.21
N ASN A 201 5.07 -5.96 27.51
CA ASN A 201 5.50 -7.33 27.18
C ASN A 201 4.47 -8.15 26.39
N LYS A 202 3.48 -7.52 25.77
CA LYS A 202 2.55 -8.18 24.84
C LYS A 202 3.09 -8.12 23.43
N ASP A 203 2.94 -9.22 22.70
CA ASP A 203 3.30 -9.29 21.30
C ASP A 203 2.38 -8.44 20.42
N TRP A 204 2.79 -8.31 19.16
CA TRP A 204 2.07 -7.57 18.15
C TRP A 204 0.68 -8.15 17.90
N GLU A 205 0.55 -9.49 17.84
CA GLU A 205 -0.70 -10.19 17.61
C GLU A 205 -1.76 -9.84 18.66
N TYR A 206 -1.37 -9.82 19.94
CA TYR A 206 -2.24 -9.45 21.04
C TYR A 206 -2.69 -7.99 20.90
N TYR A 207 -1.76 -7.05 20.71
CA TYR A 207 -2.09 -5.63 20.55
C TYR A 207 -3.01 -5.40 19.34
N ARG A 208 -2.66 -5.97 18.18
CA ARG A 208 -3.42 -5.87 16.93
C ARG A 208 -4.86 -6.33 17.13
N SER A 209 -5.08 -7.45 17.81
CA SER A 209 -6.42 -8.00 18.05
C SER A 209 -7.34 -7.09 18.88
N LYS A 210 -6.77 -6.15 19.66
CA LYS A 210 -7.50 -5.28 20.57
C LYS A 210 -7.65 -3.85 20.06
N LYS A 211 -6.63 -3.32 19.38
CA LYS A 211 -6.55 -1.89 19.07
C LYS A 211 -6.59 -1.59 17.58
N VAL A 212 -6.10 -2.48 16.72
CA VAL A 212 -5.98 -2.20 15.28
C VAL A 212 -7.29 -2.51 14.56
N VAL A 213 -7.81 -1.52 13.85
CA VAL A 213 -8.98 -1.66 12.97
C VAL A 213 -8.54 -2.31 11.66
N ILE A 214 -9.30 -3.31 11.19
CA ILE A 214 -9.02 -4.03 9.94
C ILE A 214 -10.14 -3.73 8.94
N ASN A 215 -9.90 -2.80 8.00
CA ASN A 215 -10.89 -2.38 7.02
C ASN A 215 -10.61 -2.94 5.62
N TYR A 216 -10.63 -4.26 5.46
CA TYR A 216 -10.43 -4.91 4.16
C TYR A 216 -11.45 -4.48 3.07
N LYS A 217 -12.63 -3.98 3.47
CA LYS A 217 -13.68 -3.50 2.55
C LYS A 217 -13.21 -2.32 1.69
N ILE A 218 -12.34 -1.45 2.23
CA ILE A 218 -11.81 -0.31 1.47
C ILE A 218 -10.95 -0.81 0.29
N LEU A 219 -10.17 -1.87 0.51
CA LEU A 219 -9.33 -2.50 -0.52
C LEU A 219 -10.19 -3.26 -1.54
N ILE A 220 -11.20 -4.02 -1.10
CA ILE A 220 -12.11 -4.74 -2.03
C ILE A 220 -12.86 -3.75 -2.93
N SER A 221 -13.45 -2.71 -2.34
CA SER A 221 -14.18 -1.71 -3.13
C SER A 221 -13.27 -0.95 -4.10
N PHE A 222 -11.98 -0.81 -3.77
CA PHE A 222 -10.99 -0.24 -4.67
C PHE A 222 -10.74 -1.14 -5.88
N ALA A 223 -10.45 -2.42 -5.64
CA ALA A 223 -10.28 -3.40 -6.72
C ALA A 223 -11.53 -3.45 -7.61
N LEU A 224 -12.72 -3.50 -7.01
CA LEU A 224 -13.99 -3.49 -7.74
C LEU A 224 -14.16 -2.21 -8.58
N ASN A 225 -13.80 -1.04 -8.06
CA ASN A 225 -13.85 0.21 -8.81
C ASN A 225 -12.95 0.14 -10.05
N VAL A 226 -11.74 -0.40 -9.90
CA VAL A 226 -10.79 -0.59 -11.00
C VAL A 226 -11.31 -1.58 -12.04
N LEU A 227 -11.78 -2.75 -11.60
CA LEU A 227 -12.34 -3.76 -12.50
C LEU A 227 -13.54 -3.23 -13.29
N LEU A 228 -14.45 -2.48 -12.64
CA LEU A 228 -15.65 -2.01 -13.33
C LEU A 228 -15.46 -0.77 -14.21
N ASN A 229 -14.45 0.06 -13.95
CA ASN A 229 -14.31 1.35 -14.61
C ASN A 229 -13.03 1.52 -15.42
N TYR A 230 -12.03 0.69 -15.15
CA TYR A 230 -10.67 0.84 -15.68
C TYR A 230 -10.06 -0.49 -16.14
N HIS A 231 -10.88 -1.54 -16.33
CA HIS A 231 -10.46 -2.82 -16.92
C HIS A 231 -10.37 -2.75 -18.45
N PHE A 232 -9.57 -1.81 -18.93
CA PHE A 232 -9.19 -1.70 -20.33
C PHE A 232 -7.68 -1.74 -20.43
N GLY A 233 -7.15 -2.39 -21.48
CA GLY A 233 -5.71 -2.48 -21.70
C GLY A 233 -4.99 -3.58 -20.89
N PHE A 234 -5.71 -4.40 -20.12
CA PHE A 234 -5.19 -5.64 -19.52
C PHE A 234 -6.26 -6.72 -19.52
N THR A 235 -5.84 -7.99 -19.48
CA THR A 235 -6.73 -9.16 -19.52
C THR A 235 -7.28 -9.48 -18.14
N ASP A 236 -6.40 -9.45 -17.14
CA ASP A 236 -6.69 -9.79 -15.76
C ASP A 236 -5.75 -9.06 -14.78
N LEU A 237 -6.12 -8.96 -13.50
CA LEU A 237 -5.28 -8.25 -12.51
C LEU A 237 -3.90 -8.90 -12.30
N ARG A 238 -3.78 -10.21 -12.56
CA ARG A 238 -2.50 -10.92 -12.49
C ARG A 238 -1.55 -10.48 -13.60
N SER A 239 -2.05 -10.25 -14.81
CA SER A 239 -1.29 -9.85 -15.99
C SER A 239 -1.05 -8.35 -16.08
N LEU A 240 -1.74 -7.54 -15.27
CA LEU A 240 -1.55 -6.08 -15.18
C LEU A 240 -0.08 -5.67 -14.95
N CYS A 241 0.65 -6.40 -14.10
CA CYS A 241 2.08 -6.16 -13.85
C CYS A 241 2.96 -6.45 -15.08
N ASN A 242 2.44 -7.16 -16.10
CA ASN A 242 3.16 -7.51 -17.33
C ASN A 242 2.82 -6.60 -18.52
N VAL A 243 1.92 -5.63 -18.37
CA VAL A 243 1.63 -4.67 -19.46
C VAL A 243 2.91 -3.88 -19.78
N ASN A 244 3.39 -3.98 -21.02
CA ASN A 244 4.68 -3.40 -21.44
C ASN A 244 4.62 -1.89 -21.66
N ASP A 245 3.42 -1.33 -21.83
CA ASP A 245 3.25 0.11 -21.93
C ASP A 245 3.55 0.77 -20.58
N GLN A 246 4.67 1.50 -20.52
CA GLN A 246 5.11 2.25 -19.36
C GLN A 246 4.15 3.42 -19.03
N ARG A 247 3.45 3.94 -20.05
CA ARG A 247 2.47 5.02 -19.90
C ARG A 247 1.06 4.51 -19.60
N PHE A 248 0.85 3.19 -19.55
CA PHE A 248 -0.42 2.65 -19.09
C PHE A 248 -0.64 3.04 -17.62
N CYS A 249 -1.64 3.90 -17.38
CA CYS A 249 -1.98 4.45 -16.08
C CYS A 249 -3.48 4.37 -15.84
N ILE A 250 -3.86 4.10 -14.59
CA ILE A 250 -5.24 4.05 -14.10
C ILE A 250 -5.46 5.30 -13.23
N PRO A 251 -6.50 6.13 -13.48
CA PRO A 251 -7.58 5.95 -14.45
C PRO A 251 -7.19 6.13 -15.91
N VAL A 252 -6.40 7.14 -16.29
CA VAL A 252 -5.81 7.32 -17.62
C VAL A 252 -4.58 8.22 -17.48
N PHE A 253 -3.50 7.94 -18.21
CA PHE A 253 -2.36 8.86 -18.30
C PHE A 253 -2.75 10.08 -19.12
N ILE A 254 -2.87 11.23 -18.45
CA ILE A 254 -3.21 12.49 -19.09
C ILE A 254 -1.92 13.24 -19.35
N ASN A 255 -1.50 13.28 -20.62
CA ASN A 255 -0.37 14.09 -21.06
C ASN A 255 -0.83 15.41 -21.71
N ASP A 256 -2.09 15.80 -21.48
CA ASP A 256 -2.73 16.91 -22.14
C ASP A 256 -2.97 18.05 -21.14
N GLU A 257 -2.46 19.25 -21.45
CA GLU A 257 -2.57 20.44 -20.59
C GLU A 257 -4.03 20.85 -20.32
N PHE A 258 -4.98 20.33 -21.12
CA PHE A 258 -6.40 20.66 -21.04
C PHE A 258 -7.20 19.79 -20.06
N VAL A 259 -6.66 18.68 -19.54
CA VAL A 259 -7.39 17.82 -18.62
C VAL A 259 -6.78 17.93 -17.22
N ASP A 260 -7.57 18.48 -16.31
CA ASP A 260 -7.18 18.66 -14.91
C ASP A 260 -7.09 17.30 -14.17
N ALA A 261 -5.87 16.95 -13.75
CA ALA A 261 -5.60 15.74 -12.97
C ALA A 261 -6.38 15.70 -11.65
N ASP A 262 -6.68 16.85 -11.02
CA ASP A 262 -7.49 16.88 -9.80
C ASP A 262 -8.94 16.45 -10.07
N THR A 263 -9.52 16.91 -11.17
CA THR A 263 -10.86 16.50 -11.60
C THR A 263 -10.94 15.00 -11.87
N VAL A 264 -9.93 14.43 -12.54
CA VAL A 264 -9.88 13.00 -12.83
C VAL A 264 -9.74 12.18 -11.56
N ASN A 265 -8.86 12.59 -10.65
CA ASN A 265 -8.70 11.95 -9.34
C ASN A 265 -9.99 12.03 -8.52
N ALA A 266 -10.68 13.17 -8.53
CA ALA A 266 -11.95 13.33 -7.85
C ALA A 266 -13.04 12.40 -8.40
N VAL A 267 -13.10 12.20 -9.72
CA VAL A 267 -14.03 11.25 -10.34
C VAL A 267 -13.69 9.81 -9.93
N PHE A 268 -12.40 9.44 -9.95
CA PHE A 268 -11.95 8.13 -9.49
C PHE A 268 -12.39 7.88 -8.04
N ILE A 269 -12.13 8.83 -7.13
CA ILE A 269 -12.52 8.72 -5.72
C ILE A 269 -14.03 8.68 -5.55
N LYS A 270 -14.80 9.46 -6.31
CA LYS A 270 -16.26 9.46 -6.25
C LYS A 270 -16.85 8.10 -6.62
N LYS A 271 -16.31 7.46 -7.67
CA LYS A 271 -16.71 6.10 -8.07
C LYS A 271 -16.29 5.08 -7.01
N TRP A 272 -15.07 5.16 -6.48
CA TRP A 272 -14.62 4.28 -5.40
C TRP A 272 -15.53 4.39 -4.17
N ALA A 273 -15.84 5.61 -3.72
CA ALA A 273 -16.75 5.87 -2.61
C ALA A 273 -18.17 5.33 -2.87
N HIS A 274 -18.65 5.34 -4.12
CA HIS A 274 -19.93 4.73 -4.49
C HIS A 274 -19.92 3.22 -4.22
N TYR A 275 -18.86 2.51 -4.62
CA TYR A 275 -18.74 1.06 -4.38
C TYR A 275 -18.47 0.74 -2.91
N TYR A 276 -17.68 1.55 -2.21
CA TYR A 276 -17.42 1.35 -0.78
C TYR A 276 -18.72 1.33 0.05
N LYS A 277 -19.69 2.19 -0.27
CA LYS A 277 -21.01 2.23 0.39
C LYS A 277 -21.84 0.95 0.25
N LYS A 278 -21.44 0.01 -0.60
CA LYS A 278 -22.13 -1.27 -0.79
C LYS A 278 -21.69 -2.35 0.20
N PHE A 279 -20.58 -2.13 0.92
CA PHE A 279 -20.02 -3.07 1.91
C PHE A 279 -20.35 -2.65 3.33
#